data_AF-A0A1R1XJJ7-F1
#
_entry.id   AF-A0A1R1XJJ7-F1
#
_cell.length_a   1.000
_cell.length_b   1.000
_cell.length_c   1.000
_cell.angle_alpha   90.00
_cell.angle_beta   90.00
_cell.angle_gamma   90.00
#
_symmetry.space_group_name_H-M   'P 1'
#
loop_
_entity.id
_entity.type
_entity.pdbx_description
1 polymer ?
#
loop_
_entity_poly.entity_id
_entity_poly.type
_entity_poly.pdbx_seq_one_letter_code
_entity_poly.pdbx_strand_id
1 'polypeptide(L)'
;VTSYTSSFTSIMNDLNADFKFSVNSFQGNVTYNDTHKALIDSATHIIIGSELGANTPAITGSGVIDQGASTTTYRFNFPRAVLDEAIAQKKPVVLLSQRVPYDIGYYPDAPTSVCIYGVKAITNGVYGMPNLKSGISAILGITKPKGKLPVQIPDTVGNILYERGTGLTL
;
A
#
# COMPACT_ATOMS: atom_id res chain seq x y z
N VAL A 1 -6.59 16.20 7.73
CA VAL A 1 -5.88 14.92 7.51
C VAL A 1 -4.61 15.25 6.76
N THR A 2 -3.45 14.84 7.29
CA THR A 2 -2.14 15.15 6.69
C THR A 2 -2.07 14.49 5.31
N SER A 3 -1.90 15.30 4.26
CA SER A 3 -1.66 14.77 2.92
C SER A 3 -0.29 14.10 2.92
N TYR A 4 -0.26 12.76 2.81
CA TYR A 4 1.00 12.01 2.70
C TYR A 4 1.76 12.33 1.42
N THR A 5 1.10 12.95 0.43
CA THR A 5 1.69 13.31 -0.86
C THR A 5 3.00 14.06 -0.68
N SER A 6 3.06 15.04 0.22
CA SER A 6 4.29 15.79 0.51
C SER A 6 5.38 14.90 1.10
N SER A 7 5.03 13.94 1.96
CA SER A 7 6.00 13.04 2.59
C SER A 7 6.62 12.08 1.59
N PHE A 8 5.80 11.46 0.72
CA PHE A 8 6.33 10.60 -0.35
C PHE A 8 7.21 11.41 -1.32
N THR A 9 6.77 12.58 -1.77
CA THR A 9 7.58 13.43 -2.65
C THR A 9 8.91 13.83 -2.01
N SER A 10 8.90 14.27 -0.76
CA SER A 10 10.14 14.58 -0.03
C SER A 10 11.06 13.36 0.11
N ILE A 11 10.51 12.17 0.39
CA ILE A 11 11.30 10.94 0.49
C ILE A 11 11.91 10.55 -0.85
N MET A 12 11.16 10.64 -1.95
CA MET A 12 11.68 10.35 -3.29
C MET A 12 12.84 11.30 -3.65
N ASN A 13 12.69 12.59 -3.33
CA ASN A 13 13.76 13.57 -3.52
C ASN A 13 14.98 13.29 -2.64
N ASP A 14 14.77 12.98 -1.36
CA ASP A 14 15.83 12.61 -0.40
C ASP A 14 16.61 11.36 -0.82
N LEU A 15 15.94 10.43 -1.52
CA LEU A 15 16.53 9.21 -2.06
C LEU A 15 17.17 9.44 -3.44
N ASN A 16 17.18 10.68 -3.93
CA ASN A 16 17.68 11.06 -5.26
C ASN A 16 17.03 10.24 -6.38
N ALA A 17 15.72 10.03 -6.31
CA ALA A 17 14.98 9.40 -7.40
C ALA A 17 15.18 10.19 -8.70
N ASP A 18 15.79 9.57 -9.70
CA ASP A 18 16.17 10.15 -10.99
C ASP A 18 15.16 9.84 -12.10
N PHE A 19 14.02 9.26 -11.73
CA PHE A 19 12.93 8.89 -12.62
C PHE A 19 11.65 9.70 -12.34
N LYS A 20 10.78 9.77 -13.35
CA LYS A 20 9.48 10.44 -13.22
C LYS A 20 8.57 9.66 -12.29
N PHE A 21 8.00 10.32 -11.29
CA PHE A 21 6.98 9.76 -10.40
C PHE A 21 5.82 10.73 -10.20
N SER A 22 4.68 10.19 -9.77
CA SER A 22 3.53 10.96 -9.31
C SER A 22 2.99 10.32 -8.03
N VAL A 23 2.44 11.14 -7.13
CA VAL A 23 1.85 10.67 -5.87
C VAL A 23 0.44 11.21 -5.78
N ASN A 24 -0.52 10.32 -5.56
CA ASN A 24 -1.94 10.65 -5.49
C ASN A 24 -2.50 10.11 -4.18
N SER A 25 -3.31 10.92 -3.49
CA SER A 25 -4.02 10.51 -2.28
C SER A 25 -5.52 10.43 -2.55
N PHE A 26 -6.20 9.50 -1.90
CA PHE A 26 -7.63 9.30 -2.00
C PHE A 26 -8.24 9.25 -0.59
N GLN A 27 -9.42 9.84 -0.41
CA GLN A 27 -10.10 9.87 0.88
C GLN A 27 -11.61 10.00 0.73
N GLY A 28 -12.35 9.32 1.60
CA GLY A 28 -13.80 9.50 1.74
C GLY A 28 -14.56 8.73 0.67
N ASN A 29 -15.69 9.29 0.22
CA ASN A 29 -16.58 8.62 -0.73
C ASN A 29 -16.03 8.67 -2.16
N VAL A 30 -14.99 7.88 -2.43
CA VAL A 30 -14.29 7.85 -3.72
C VAL A 30 -14.52 6.52 -4.43
N THR A 31 -15.00 6.59 -5.66
CA THR A 31 -15.06 5.45 -6.59
C THR A 31 -13.83 5.48 -7.49
N TYR A 32 -13.20 4.32 -7.69
CA TYR A 32 -12.25 4.17 -8.80
C TYR A 32 -12.96 4.46 -10.14
N ASN A 33 -12.32 5.18 -11.04
CA ASN A 33 -12.91 5.65 -12.31
C ASN A 33 -11.83 5.93 -13.36
N ASP A 34 -12.23 6.38 -14.55
CA ASP A 34 -11.33 6.62 -15.69
C ASP A 34 -10.19 7.61 -15.39
N THR A 35 -10.41 8.60 -14.53
CA THR A 35 -9.34 9.53 -14.11
C THR A 35 -8.26 8.79 -13.33
N HIS A 36 -8.65 7.89 -12.42
CA HIS A 36 -7.72 7.05 -11.68
C HIS A 36 -7.06 6.03 -12.59
N LYS A 37 -7.81 5.45 -13.53
CA LYS A 37 -7.29 4.54 -14.55
C LYS A 37 -6.23 5.18 -15.41
N ALA A 38 -6.42 6.43 -15.85
CA ALA A 38 -5.42 7.16 -16.63
C ALA A 38 -4.07 7.31 -15.89
N LEU A 39 -4.10 7.45 -14.55
CA LEU A 39 -2.88 7.44 -13.74
C LEU A 39 -2.17 6.09 -13.82
N ILE A 40 -2.93 5.00 -13.65
CA ILE A 40 -2.42 3.63 -13.78
C ILE A 40 -1.86 3.42 -15.17
N ASP A 41 -2.61 3.75 -16.22
CA ASP A 41 -2.25 3.63 -17.64
C ASP A 41 -0.91 4.30 -17.94
N SER A 42 -0.68 5.50 -17.39
CA SER A 42 0.57 6.26 -17.55
C SER A 42 1.76 5.71 -16.75
N ALA A 43 1.51 4.91 -15.72
CA ALA A 43 2.55 4.38 -14.83
C ALA A 43 3.14 3.07 -15.37
N THR A 44 4.45 2.91 -15.22
CA THR A 44 5.15 1.64 -15.50
C THR A 44 5.29 0.75 -14.26
N HIS A 45 5.29 1.36 -13.07
CA HIS A 45 5.40 0.71 -11.77
C HIS A 45 4.44 1.40 -10.80
N ILE A 46 3.84 0.62 -9.90
CA ILE A 46 2.80 1.12 -8.99
C ILE A 46 3.18 0.74 -7.56
N ILE A 47 3.09 1.71 -6.65
CA ILE A 47 3.16 1.48 -5.20
C ILE A 47 1.82 1.86 -4.61
N ILE A 48 1.14 0.91 -4.00
CA ILE A 48 -0.14 1.11 -3.32
C ILE A 48 0.14 1.27 -1.83
N GLY A 49 0.04 2.49 -1.30
CA GLY A 49 0.12 2.74 0.14
C GLY A 49 -1.18 2.33 0.83
N SER A 50 -1.10 1.35 1.73
CA SER A 50 -2.24 0.86 2.52
C SER A 50 -2.10 1.23 3.99
N GLU A 51 -3.18 1.74 4.57
CA GLU A 51 -3.27 2.08 6.00
C GLU A 51 -4.62 1.64 6.57
N LEU A 52 -4.65 0.47 7.22
CA LEU A 52 -5.88 0.02 7.89
C LEU A 52 -6.27 0.94 9.05
N GLY A 53 -7.57 1.19 9.13
CA GLY A 53 -8.25 1.80 10.28
C GLY A 53 -9.07 0.76 11.06
N ALA A 54 -9.99 1.22 11.90
CA ALA A 54 -10.86 0.36 12.70
C ALA A 54 -12.07 -0.23 11.94
N ASN A 55 -12.22 0.10 10.66
CA ASN A 55 -13.36 -0.33 9.85
C ASN A 55 -13.08 -1.68 9.18
N THR A 56 -14.15 -2.41 8.86
CA THR A 56 -14.10 -3.68 8.12
C THR A 56 -14.78 -3.48 6.76
N PRO A 57 -14.16 -3.87 5.63
CA PRO A 57 -14.79 -3.80 4.32
C PRO A 57 -15.88 -4.87 4.17
N ALA A 58 -16.82 -4.64 3.25
CA ALA A 58 -17.66 -5.71 2.76
C ALA A 58 -16.80 -6.69 1.95
N ILE A 59 -16.96 -7.98 2.24
CA ILE A 59 -16.27 -9.09 1.57
C ILE A 59 -17.31 -9.83 0.73
N THR A 60 -17.01 -10.02 -0.55
CA THR A 60 -17.83 -10.80 -1.49
C THR A 60 -17.80 -12.28 -1.10
N GLY A 61 -18.73 -13.08 -1.63
CA GLY A 61 -18.79 -14.53 -1.35
C GLY A 61 -17.52 -15.31 -1.74
N SER A 62 -16.63 -14.73 -2.54
CA SER A 62 -15.33 -15.29 -2.95
C SER A 62 -14.14 -14.80 -2.11
N GLY A 63 -14.37 -14.06 -1.02
CA GLY A 63 -13.29 -13.57 -0.14
C GLY A 63 -12.63 -12.27 -0.61
N VAL A 64 -13.10 -11.65 -1.69
CA VAL A 64 -12.55 -10.40 -2.25
C VAL A 64 -13.29 -9.19 -1.69
N ILE A 65 -12.59 -8.08 -1.43
CA ILE A 65 -13.18 -6.80 -1.01
C ILE A 65 -14.12 -6.24 -2.09
N ASP A 66 -15.30 -5.77 -1.69
CA ASP A 66 -16.17 -4.94 -2.53
C ASP A 66 -15.52 -3.58 -2.83
N GLN A 67 -15.49 -3.19 -4.11
CA GLN A 67 -14.78 -2.03 -4.64
C GLN A 67 -15.65 -0.77 -4.75
N GLY A 68 -16.87 -0.78 -4.20
CA GLY A 68 -17.75 0.38 -4.17
C GLY A 68 -17.18 1.60 -3.41
N ALA A 69 -17.72 2.79 -3.67
CA ALA A 69 -17.37 3.98 -2.89
C ALA A 69 -17.89 3.87 -1.46
N SER A 70 -17.10 4.37 -0.49
CA SER A 70 -17.47 4.31 0.92
C SER A 70 -16.72 5.35 1.74
N THR A 71 -17.43 6.15 2.52
CA THR A 71 -16.80 7.12 3.44
C THR A 71 -16.02 6.46 4.57
N THR A 72 -16.34 5.20 4.91
CA THR A 72 -15.74 4.48 6.04
C THR A 72 -14.72 3.43 5.60
N THR A 73 -14.90 2.80 4.43
CA THR A 73 -14.06 1.67 3.98
C THR A 73 -13.20 1.98 2.76
N TYR A 74 -13.12 3.23 2.28
CA TYR A 74 -12.26 3.60 1.13
C TYR A 74 -10.79 3.13 1.24
N ARG A 75 -10.29 3.00 2.48
CA ARG A 75 -8.94 2.47 2.79
C ARG A 75 -8.74 1.02 2.36
N PHE A 76 -9.82 0.30 2.07
CA PHE A 76 -9.83 -1.07 1.59
C PHE A 76 -10.25 -1.13 0.11
N ASN A 77 -11.39 -0.51 -0.19
CA ASN A 77 -12.07 -0.60 -1.48
C ASN A 77 -11.23 0.01 -2.61
N PHE A 78 -10.64 1.18 -2.37
CA PHE A 78 -9.87 1.89 -3.40
C PHE A 78 -8.53 1.21 -3.72
N PRO A 79 -7.70 0.80 -2.73
CA PRO A 79 -6.52 -0.02 -3.00
C PRO A 79 -6.83 -1.33 -3.73
N ARG A 80 -7.98 -1.97 -3.45
CA ARG A 80 -8.42 -3.18 -4.15
C ARG A 80 -8.62 -2.90 -5.64
N ALA A 81 -9.36 -1.85 -5.99
CA ALA A 81 -9.60 -1.48 -7.38
C ALA A 81 -8.32 -1.13 -8.12
N VAL A 82 -7.38 -0.42 -7.47
CA VAL A 82 -6.07 -0.11 -8.05
C VAL A 82 -5.24 -1.38 -8.29
N LEU A 83 -5.26 -2.33 -7.34
CA LEU A 83 -4.55 -3.59 -7.48
C LEU A 83 -5.12 -4.45 -8.62
N ASP A 84 -6.44 -4.56 -8.72
CA ASP A 84 -7.12 -5.28 -9.81
C ASP A 84 -6.70 -4.73 -11.17
N GLU A 85 -6.75 -3.40 -11.35
CA GLU A 85 -6.33 -2.78 -12.61
C GLU A 85 -4.85 -3.04 -12.91
N ALA A 86 -3.97 -2.90 -11.90
CA ALA A 86 -2.54 -3.15 -12.07
C ALA A 86 -2.25 -4.60 -12.49
N ILE A 87 -2.90 -5.57 -11.86
CA ILE A 87 -2.79 -7.00 -12.19
C ILE A 87 -3.34 -7.27 -13.60
N ALA A 88 -4.52 -6.74 -13.93
CA ALA A 88 -5.14 -6.91 -15.25
C ALA A 88 -4.24 -6.37 -16.37
N GLN A 89 -3.56 -5.24 -16.13
CA GLN A 89 -2.58 -4.65 -17.04
C GLN A 89 -1.18 -5.29 -16.97
N LYS A 90 -0.97 -6.26 -16.08
CA LYS A 90 0.34 -6.92 -15.84
C LYS A 90 1.43 -5.92 -15.46
N LYS A 91 1.08 -4.88 -14.71
CA LYS A 91 2.03 -3.87 -14.25
C LYS A 91 2.70 -4.32 -12.95
N PRO A 92 4.03 -4.14 -12.81
CA PRO A 92 4.70 -4.30 -11.52
C PRO A 92 4.03 -3.46 -10.44
N VAL A 93 3.59 -4.12 -9.38
CA VAL A 93 2.85 -3.47 -8.30
C VAL A 93 3.33 -3.97 -6.94
N VAL A 94 3.54 -3.03 -6.01
CA VAL A 94 3.89 -3.30 -4.62
C VAL A 94 2.78 -2.78 -3.71
N LEU A 95 2.25 -3.65 -2.85
CA LEU A 95 1.41 -3.25 -1.73
C LEU A 95 2.29 -2.86 -0.53
N LEU A 96 2.28 -1.59 -0.15
CA LEU A 96 3.05 -1.06 0.97
C LEU A 96 2.13 -0.87 2.19
N SER A 97 2.20 -1.82 3.11
CA SER A 97 1.47 -1.82 4.38
C SER A 97 2.12 -0.88 5.39
N GLN A 98 1.43 0.21 5.72
CA GLN A 98 2.02 1.30 6.49
C GLN A 98 1.87 1.15 8.01
N ARG A 99 0.73 0.66 8.51
CA ARG A 99 0.40 0.74 9.95
C ARG A 99 0.51 -0.60 10.66
N VAL A 100 -0.47 -1.45 10.39
CA VAL A 100 -0.57 -2.81 10.90
C VAL A 100 -0.48 -3.73 9.69
N PRO A 101 0.22 -4.88 9.79
CA PRO A 101 0.54 -5.71 8.63
C PRO A 101 -0.67 -6.49 8.08
N TYR A 102 -1.83 -6.41 8.72
CA TYR A 102 -3.00 -7.24 8.40
C TYR A 102 -3.70 -6.86 7.09
N ASP A 103 -3.38 -5.70 6.52
CA ASP A 103 -3.83 -5.34 5.16
C ASP A 103 -3.39 -6.35 4.12
N ILE A 104 -2.18 -6.90 4.19
CA ILE A 104 -1.71 -7.87 3.18
C ILE A 104 -2.58 -9.14 3.15
N GLY A 105 -3.30 -9.44 4.24
CA GLY A 105 -4.29 -10.52 4.29
C GLY A 105 -5.58 -10.24 3.48
N TYR A 106 -5.89 -8.97 3.24
CA TYR A 106 -7.01 -8.55 2.38
C TYR A 106 -6.67 -8.55 0.88
N TYR A 107 -5.37 -8.66 0.54
CA TYR A 107 -4.87 -8.64 -0.83
C TYR A 107 -3.91 -9.82 -1.08
N PRO A 108 -4.36 -11.07 -0.88
CA PRO A 108 -3.48 -12.25 -0.99
C PRO A 108 -2.90 -12.46 -2.39
N ASP A 109 -3.50 -11.85 -3.40
CA ASP A 109 -3.11 -11.85 -4.80
C ASP A 109 -2.16 -10.70 -5.18
N ALA A 110 -1.79 -9.83 -4.24
CA ALA A 110 -0.76 -8.82 -4.48
C ALA A 110 0.60 -9.50 -4.74
N PRO A 111 1.22 -9.34 -5.92
CA PRO A 111 2.45 -10.05 -6.28
C PRO A 111 3.64 -9.71 -5.38
N THR A 112 3.64 -8.53 -4.77
CA THR A 112 4.68 -8.08 -3.85
C THR A 112 4.05 -7.24 -2.76
N SER A 113 4.37 -7.56 -1.51
CA SER A 113 3.90 -6.84 -0.33
C SER A 113 5.05 -6.53 0.61
N VAL A 114 5.06 -5.32 1.18
CA VAL A 114 6.07 -4.85 2.15
C VAL A 114 5.35 -4.21 3.34
N CYS A 115 5.68 -4.65 4.56
CA CYS A 115 5.16 -4.06 5.80
C CYS A 115 6.22 -3.17 6.45
N ILE A 116 5.88 -1.90 6.71
CA ILE A 116 6.82 -0.92 7.28
C ILE A 116 6.50 -0.51 8.71
N TYR A 117 5.30 -0.78 9.24
CA TYR A 117 4.95 -0.57 10.65
C TYR A 117 5.11 0.89 11.16
N GLY A 118 4.93 1.90 10.31
CA GLY A 118 4.90 3.30 10.70
C GLY A 118 4.17 4.21 9.71
N VAL A 119 3.35 5.10 10.26
CA VAL A 119 2.43 5.99 9.51
C VAL A 119 2.74 7.48 9.69
N LYS A 120 3.69 7.87 10.55
CA LYS A 120 3.89 9.30 10.79
C LYS A 120 4.53 9.96 9.57
N ALA A 121 3.83 10.96 9.04
CA ALA A 121 4.27 11.81 7.94
C ALA A 121 5.44 12.72 8.33
N ILE A 122 6.00 13.42 7.34
CA ILE A 122 6.92 14.54 7.53
C ILE A 122 6.08 15.79 7.83
N THR A 123 6.37 16.45 8.95
CA THR A 123 5.71 17.70 9.36
C THR A 123 6.79 18.75 9.60
N ASN A 124 6.67 19.91 8.95
CA ASN A 124 7.64 21.02 9.06
C ASN A 124 9.10 20.57 8.78
N GLY A 125 9.29 19.73 7.77
CA GLY A 125 10.61 19.19 7.40
C GLY A 125 11.17 18.11 8.34
N VAL A 126 10.43 17.73 9.39
CA VAL A 126 10.86 16.73 10.36
C VAL A 126 10.16 15.40 10.10
N TYR A 127 10.94 14.34 9.99
CA TYR A 127 10.43 12.97 9.89
C TYR A 127 9.73 12.54 11.17
N GLY A 128 8.43 12.28 11.10
CA GLY A 128 7.69 11.75 12.24
C GLY A 128 8.05 10.29 12.56
N MET A 129 8.47 9.52 11.55
CA MET A 129 8.93 8.12 11.66
C MET A 129 9.90 7.80 10.50
N PRO A 130 10.88 6.90 10.70
CA PRO A 130 11.82 6.47 9.64
C PRO A 130 11.24 5.43 8.67
N ASN A 131 10.09 4.85 9.00
CA ASN A 131 9.53 3.66 8.38
C ASN A 131 9.22 3.86 6.89
N LEU A 132 8.59 4.98 6.52
CA LEU A 132 8.23 5.24 5.12
C LEU A 132 9.48 5.39 4.24
N LYS A 133 10.50 6.13 4.70
CA LYS A 133 11.77 6.28 3.98
C LYS A 133 12.47 4.95 3.79
N SER A 134 12.48 4.12 4.83
CA SER A 134 13.08 2.77 4.79
C SER A 134 12.35 1.85 3.81
N GLY A 135 11.01 1.88 3.81
CA GLY A 135 10.18 1.09 2.89
C GLY A 135 10.40 1.46 1.42
N ILE A 136 10.34 2.75 1.11
CA ILE A 136 10.60 3.24 -0.26
C ILE A 136 12.03 2.92 -0.68
N SER A 137 13.01 3.12 0.20
CA SER A 137 14.40 2.74 -0.07
C SER A 137 14.55 1.25 -0.40
N ALA A 138 13.84 0.36 0.29
CA ALA A 138 13.85 -1.07 0.00
C ALA A 138 13.16 -1.39 -1.35
N ILE A 139 12.02 -0.76 -1.64
CA ILE A 139 11.30 -0.94 -2.92
C ILE A 139 12.18 -0.49 -4.10
N LEU A 140 12.95 0.58 -3.94
CA LEU A 140 13.88 1.08 -4.95
C LEU A 140 15.21 0.33 -4.99
N GLY A 141 15.39 -0.73 -4.18
CA GLY A 141 16.61 -1.55 -4.15
C GLY A 141 17.83 -0.87 -3.51
N ILE A 142 17.65 0.28 -2.86
CA ILE A 142 18.72 1.04 -2.21
C ILE A 142 19.14 0.37 -0.89
N THR A 143 18.19 -0.23 -0.17
CA THR A 143 18.45 -0.95 1.08
C THR A 143 17.94 -2.39 1.03
N LYS A 144 18.57 -3.28 1.81
CA LYS A 144 18.19 -4.69 1.91
C LYS A 144 17.31 -4.91 3.15
N PRO A 145 16.01 -5.21 3.00
CA PRO A 145 15.14 -5.49 4.13
C PRO A 145 15.55 -6.82 4.79
N LYS A 146 15.47 -6.85 6.13
CA LYS A 146 15.72 -8.05 6.95
C LYS A 146 14.54 -8.42 7.85
N GLY A 147 13.43 -7.70 7.70
CA GLY A 147 12.25 -7.85 8.55
C GLY A 147 11.62 -9.23 8.42
N LYS A 148 11.11 -9.74 9.54
CA LYS A 148 10.25 -10.91 9.60
C LYS A 148 8.96 -10.52 10.30
N LEU A 149 7.83 -11.06 9.86
CA LEU A 149 6.52 -10.76 10.44
C LEU A 149 6.54 -11.07 11.95
N PRO A 150 6.26 -10.10 12.83
CA PRO A 150 6.19 -10.33 14.26
C PRO A 150 4.84 -10.91 14.70
N VAL A 151 3.93 -11.20 13.76
CA VAL A 151 2.56 -11.68 13.98
C VAL A 151 2.19 -12.64 12.85
N GLN A 152 1.15 -13.47 13.07
CA GLN A 152 0.50 -14.19 11.98
C GLN A 152 -0.43 -13.24 11.21
N ILE A 153 -0.62 -13.51 9.92
CA ILE A 153 -1.52 -12.75 9.07
C ILE A 153 -2.61 -13.69 8.55
N PRO A 154 -3.87 -13.51 8.98
CA PRO A 154 -4.99 -14.23 8.40
C PRO A 154 -5.43 -13.60 7.07
N ASP A 155 -6.07 -14.40 6.22
CA ASP A 155 -6.85 -13.93 5.08
C ASP A 155 -8.25 -13.42 5.52
N THR A 156 -9.08 -13.03 4.57
CA THR A 156 -10.43 -12.49 4.82
C THR A 156 -11.44 -13.51 5.33
N VAL A 157 -11.14 -14.81 5.25
CA VAL A 157 -12.00 -15.91 5.71
C VAL A 157 -11.44 -16.63 6.95
N GLY A 158 -10.29 -16.19 7.45
CA GLY A 158 -9.69 -16.62 8.71
C GLY A 158 -8.56 -17.66 8.59
N ASN A 159 -8.15 -18.05 7.38
CA ASN A 159 -6.99 -18.94 7.23
C ASN A 159 -5.68 -18.16 7.42
N ILE A 160 -4.67 -18.79 8.01
CA ILE A 160 -3.35 -18.15 8.13
C ILE A 160 -2.66 -18.13 6.77
N LEU A 161 -2.49 -16.94 6.20
CA LEU A 161 -1.79 -16.70 4.95
C LEU A 161 -0.28 -16.61 5.15
N TYR A 162 0.14 -15.93 6.21
CA TYR A 162 1.56 -15.83 6.58
C TYR A 162 1.77 -16.11 8.05
N GLU A 163 2.67 -17.05 8.34
CA GLU A 163 3.04 -17.40 9.70
C GLU A 163 3.92 -16.31 10.34
N ARG A 164 3.87 -16.23 11.67
CA ARG A 164 4.84 -15.42 12.43
C ARG A 164 6.25 -15.87 12.08
N GLY A 165 7.14 -14.92 11.82
CA GLY A 165 8.53 -15.17 11.41
C GLY A 165 8.73 -15.27 9.90
N THR A 166 7.66 -15.23 9.10
CA THR A 166 7.77 -15.16 7.64
C THR A 166 8.44 -13.86 7.20
N GLY A 167 9.37 -13.93 6.26
CA GLY A 167 10.03 -12.78 5.66
C GLY A 167 10.90 -13.23 4.51
N LEU A 168 10.84 -12.53 3.38
CA LEU A 168 11.67 -12.82 2.22
C LEU A 168 13.04 -12.16 2.36
N THR A 169 14.08 -12.84 1.92
CA THR A 169 15.42 -12.27 1.78
C THR A 169 15.70 -12.09 0.29
N LEU A 170 16.19 -10.91 -0.08
CA LEU A 170 16.64 -10.58 -1.45
C LEU A 170 18.11 -10.94 -1.65
#